data_AF-A0A351IXM9-F1
#
_entry.id   AF-A0A351IXM9-F1
#
_cell.length_a   1.000
_cell.length_b   1.000
_cell.length_c   1.000
_cell.angle_alpha   90.00
_cell.angle_beta   90.00
_cell.angle_gamma   90.00
#
_symmetry.space_group_name_H-M   'P 1'
#
loop_
_entity.id
_entity.type
_entity.pdbx_description
1 polymer ?
#
loop_
_entity_poly.entity_id
_entity_poly.type
_entity_poly.pdbx_seq_one_letter_code
_entity_poly.pdbx_strand_id
1 'polypeptide(L)'
;MKIARIVFDGKCYNGLVTELGFQPYEGSFYDGSAKVNGNLIPLDEIRYLPPCEPKTILAVGKNYKDHAAEKGGAFPANPILFIKPTSAIIAHKEHIVIPKGCGR
;
A
#
# COMPACT_ATOMS: atom_id res chain seq x y z
N MET A 1 -3.85 6.55 -13.02
CA MET A 1 -4.92 6.42 -11.99
C MET A 1 -4.28 5.95 -10.69
N LYS A 2 -4.58 6.61 -9.57
CA LYS A 2 -4.07 6.26 -8.23
C LYS A 2 -5.27 6.00 -7.31
N ILE A 3 -5.32 4.84 -6.66
CA ILE A 3 -6.43 4.44 -5.77
C ILE A 3 -5.92 4.48 -4.33
N ALA A 4 -6.75 4.98 -3.41
CA ALA A 4 -6.43 4.99 -2.00
C ALA A 4 -7.67 4.71 -1.14
N ARG A 5 -7.39 4.27 0.09
CA ARG A 5 -8.32 4.22 1.20
C ARG A 5 -7.93 5.31 2.18
N ILE A 6 -8.90 6.04 2.71
CA ILE A 6 -8.66 7.15 3.63
C ILE A 6 -9.66 7.13 4.78
N VAL A 7 -9.32 7.86 5.84
CA VAL A 7 -10.25 8.36 6.83
C VAL A 7 -10.35 9.88 6.70
N PHE A 8 -11.57 10.40 6.61
CA PHE A 8 -11.92 11.82 6.63
C PHE A 8 -13.17 12.00 7.48
N ASP A 9 -13.20 12.97 8.39
CA ASP A 9 -14.30 13.18 9.35
C ASP A 9 -14.76 11.90 10.07
N GLY A 10 -13.80 11.05 10.45
CA GLY A 10 -14.07 9.79 11.15
C GLY A 10 -14.69 8.67 10.29
N LYS A 11 -14.90 8.90 8.99
CA LYS A 11 -15.46 7.90 8.06
C LYS A 11 -14.40 7.38 7.10
N CYS A 12 -14.52 6.10 6.73
CA CYS A 12 -13.63 5.46 5.76
C CYS A 12 -14.17 5.62 4.34
N TYR A 13 -13.30 5.99 3.41
CA TYR A 13 -13.63 6.12 1.99
C TYR A 13 -12.66 5.33 1.12
N ASN A 14 -13.18 4.77 0.03
CA ASN A 14 -12.38 4.34 -1.12
C ASN A 14 -12.47 5.42 -2.20
N GLY A 15 -11.40 5.66 -2.93
CA GLY A 15 -11.39 6.76 -3.90
C GLY A 15 -10.15 6.86 -4.76
N LEU A 16 -10.17 7.86 -5.63
CA LEU A 16 -9.08 8.20 -6.53
C LEU A 16 -8.29 9.39 -5.99
N VAL A 17 -6.96 9.28 -6.01
CA VAL A 17 -6.08 10.42 -5.75
C VAL A 17 -5.83 11.13 -7.07
N THR A 18 -6.24 12.38 -7.15
CA THR A 18 -6.07 13.28 -8.31
C THR A 18 -5.19 14.47 -7.93
N GLU A 19 -4.84 15.32 -8.91
CA GLU A 19 -4.12 16.57 -8.64
C GLU A 19 -4.98 17.60 -7.89
N LEU A 20 -6.31 17.50 -8.01
CA LEU A 20 -7.28 18.41 -7.38
C LEU A 20 -7.68 17.99 -5.97
N GLY A 21 -7.39 16.74 -5.58
CA GLY A 21 -7.85 16.18 -4.31
C GLY A 21 -8.12 14.68 -4.37
N PHE A 22 -8.66 14.15 -3.28
CA PHE A 22 -9.20 12.81 -3.19
C PHE A 22 -10.68 12.80 -3.61
N GLN A 23 -11.01 11.97 -4.59
CA GLN A 23 -12.37 11.80 -5.08
C GLN A 23 -12.93 10.45 -4.62
N PRO A 24 -13.93 10.42 -3.70
CA PRO A 24 -14.56 9.19 -3.26
C PRO A 24 -15.28 8.45 -4.41
N TYR A 25 -15.41 7.14 -4.26
CA TYR A 25 -16.33 6.33 -5.05
C TYR A 25 -17.11 5.34 -4.17
N GLU A 26 -18.29 4.95 -4.64
CA GLU A 26 -19.07 3.83 -4.14
C GLU A 26 -18.90 2.60 -5.03
N GLY A 27 -19.16 1.41 -4.47
CA GLY A 27 -18.93 0.14 -5.15
C GLY A 27 -17.48 -0.34 -5.05
N SER A 28 -17.08 -1.22 -5.94
CA SER A 28 -15.78 -1.88 -5.92
C SER A 28 -15.00 -1.59 -7.19
N PHE A 29 -13.71 -1.29 -7.01
CA PHE A 29 -12.79 -1.14 -8.13
C PHE A 29 -12.54 -2.49 -8.83
N TYR A 30 -12.56 -3.59 -8.08
CA TYR A 30 -12.17 -4.91 -8.58
C TYR A 30 -13.18 -5.54 -9.55
N ASP A 31 -14.46 -5.19 -9.41
CA ASP A 31 -15.55 -5.72 -10.25
C ASP A 31 -16.10 -4.68 -11.25
N GLY A 32 -15.50 -3.49 -11.30
CA GLY A 32 -15.92 -2.41 -12.21
C GLY A 32 -17.19 -1.68 -11.80
N SER A 33 -17.77 -1.96 -10.63
CA SER A 33 -18.96 -1.25 -10.12
C SER A 33 -18.65 0.13 -9.53
N ALA A 34 -17.37 0.49 -9.43
CA ALA A 34 -16.92 1.77 -8.86
C ALA A 34 -17.55 2.97 -9.58
N LYS A 35 -18.31 3.78 -8.83
CA LYS A 35 -18.91 5.03 -9.29
C LYS A 35 -18.45 6.17 -8.41
N VAL A 36 -17.73 7.11 -9.00
CA VAL A 36 -17.31 8.34 -8.33
C VAL A 36 -18.54 9.05 -7.76
N ASN A 37 -18.45 9.41 -6.49
CA ASN A 37 -19.48 10.12 -5.76
C ASN A 37 -18.86 11.11 -4.76
N GLY A 38 -19.69 12.02 -4.27
CA GLY A 38 -19.27 13.00 -3.26
C GLY A 38 -18.34 14.09 -3.79
N ASN A 39 -17.98 14.99 -2.87
CA ASN A 39 -17.12 16.13 -3.15
C ASN A 39 -15.65 15.72 -3.10
N LEU A 40 -14.80 16.51 -3.77
CA LEU A 40 -13.35 16.42 -3.61
C LEU A 40 -12.97 16.73 -2.16
N ILE A 41 -12.13 15.86 -1.59
CA ILE A 41 -11.57 15.99 -0.25
C ILE A 41 -10.11 16.46 -0.38
N PRO A 42 -9.70 17.55 0.28
CA PRO A 42 -8.31 18.01 0.28
C PRO A 42 -7.34 16.95 0.81
N LEU A 43 -6.18 16.77 0.15
CA LEU A 43 -5.22 15.71 0.49
C LEU A 43 -4.45 15.93 1.81
N ASP A 44 -4.48 17.15 2.33
CA ASP A 44 -3.87 17.56 3.60
C ASP A 44 -4.78 17.31 4.81
N GLU A 45 -6.08 17.11 4.60
CA GLU A 45 -7.06 16.84 5.65
C GLU A 45 -7.35 15.34 5.85
N ILE A 46 -6.78 14.48 5.01
CA ILE A 46 -7.03 13.03 5.04
C ILE A 46 -5.96 12.29 5.84
N ARG A 47 -6.39 11.21 6.49
CA ARG A 47 -5.47 10.17 6.98
C ARG A 47 -5.53 8.97 6.04
N TYR A 48 -4.40 8.54 5.52
CA TYR A 48 -4.36 7.35 4.67
C TYR A 48 -4.62 6.08 5.47
N LEU A 49 -5.24 5.11 4.81
CA LEU A 49 -5.29 3.71 5.20
C LEU A 49 -4.46 2.89 4.21
N PRO A 50 -4.13 1.62 4.52
CA PRO A 50 -3.63 0.70 3.51
C PRO A 50 -4.60 0.62 2.32
N PRO A 51 -4.11 0.66 1.07
CA PRO A 51 -4.96 0.80 -0.12
C PRO A 51 -5.86 -0.40 -0.38
N CYS A 52 -5.62 -1.55 0.28
CA CYS A 52 -6.45 -2.74 0.21
C CYS A 52 -6.40 -3.50 1.56
N GLU A 53 -7.23 -4.53 1.68
CA GLU A 53 -7.31 -5.43 2.84
C GLU A 53 -6.89 -6.84 2.43
N PRO A 54 -5.58 -7.11 2.33
CA PRO A 54 -5.10 -8.39 1.84
C PRO A 54 -5.33 -9.49 2.87
N LYS A 55 -5.63 -10.71 2.39
CA LYS A 55 -5.66 -11.92 3.23
C LYS A 55 -4.25 -12.46 3.51
N THR A 56 -3.32 -12.27 2.58
CA THR A 56 -1.94 -12.77 2.62
C THR A 56 -1.00 -11.78 1.94
N ILE A 57 0.24 -11.67 2.43
CA ILE A 57 1.31 -10.93 1.76
C ILE A 57 2.40 -11.92 1.36
N LEU A 58 2.57 -12.12 0.04
CA LEU A 58 3.66 -12.91 -0.54
C LEU A 58 4.72 -11.96 -1.09
N ALA A 59 5.96 -12.12 -0.63
CA ALA A 59 7.08 -11.27 -1.01
C ALA A 59 8.17 -12.07 -1.74
N VAL A 60 8.91 -11.38 -2.62
CA VAL A 60 9.98 -11.96 -3.43
C VAL A 60 11.33 -11.38 -3.00
N GLY A 61 12.27 -12.26 -2.66
CA GLY A 61 13.66 -11.91 -2.36
C GLY A 61 14.52 -11.82 -3.62
N LYS A 62 15.56 -10.96 -3.58
CA LYS A 62 16.60 -10.86 -4.62
C LYS A 62 16.07 -10.71 -6.07
N ASN A 63 15.07 -9.83 -6.27
CA ASN A 63 14.40 -9.65 -7.56
C ASN A 63 14.98 -8.51 -8.45
N TYR A 64 16.20 -8.06 -8.18
CA TYR A 64 16.90 -7.02 -8.96
C TYR A 64 18.25 -7.57 -9.44
N LYS A 65 18.47 -7.61 -10.75
CA LYS A 65 19.66 -8.23 -11.38
C LYS A 65 20.95 -7.53 -10.96
N ASP A 66 20.98 -6.20 -11.06
CA ASP A 66 22.17 -5.41 -10.74
C ASP A 66 22.54 -5.55 -9.26
N HIS A 67 21.55 -5.51 -8.35
CA HIS A 67 21.77 -5.72 -6.93
C HIS A 67 22.28 -7.13 -6.58
N ALA A 68 21.86 -8.15 -7.33
CA ALA A 68 22.38 -9.51 -7.16
C ALA A 68 23.86 -9.58 -7.56
N ALA A 69 24.23 -8.95 -8.67
CA ALA A 69 25.59 -8.88 -9.17
C ALA A 69 26.52 -8.09 -8.22
N GLU A 70 26.08 -6.95 -7.69
CA GLU A 70 26.83 -6.11 -6.73
C GLU A 70 27.27 -6.87 -5.47
N LYS A 71 26.44 -7.80 -4.99
CA LYS A 71 26.71 -8.60 -3.79
C LYS A 71 27.49 -9.90 -4.08
N GLY A 72 28.00 -10.07 -5.31
CA GLY A 72 28.72 -11.28 -5.72
C GLY A 72 27.86 -12.54 -5.72
N GLY A 73 26.53 -12.40 -5.71
CA GLY A 73 25.59 -13.51 -5.67
C GLY A 73 25.08 -13.87 -7.07
N ALA A 74 24.94 -15.16 -7.36
CA ALA A 74 24.23 -15.58 -8.57
C ALA A 74 22.76 -15.12 -8.52
N PHE A 75 22.26 -14.62 -9.65
CA PHE A 75 20.83 -14.35 -9.79
C PHE A 75 20.06 -15.67 -9.63
N PRO A 76 19.05 -15.73 -8.76
CA PRO A 76 18.39 -17.00 -8.45
C PRO A 76 17.63 -17.53 -9.67
N ALA A 77 17.78 -18.81 -9.98
CA ALA A 77 17.09 -19.46 -11.10
C ALA A 77 15.56 -19.56 -10.88
N ASN A 78 15.13 -19.55 -9.61
CA ASN A 78 13.72 -19.57 -9.21
C ASN A 78 13.44 -18.44 -8.21
N PRO A 79 12.21 -17.89 -8.16
CA PRO A 79 11.85 -16.85 -7.19
C PRO A 79 12.00 -17.35 -5.75
N ILE A 80 12.64 -16.54 -4.91
CA ILE A 80 12.71 -16.80 -3.47
C ILE A 80 11.48 -16.18 -2.82
N LEU A 81 10.53 -17.01 -2.41
CA LEU A 81 9.26 -16.57 -1.85
C LEU A 81 9.26 -16.65 -0.32
N PHE A 82 8.63 -15.67 0.34
CA PHE A 82 8.38 -15.69 1.77
C PHE A 82 7.09 -14.92 2.11
N ILE A 83 6.52 -15.20 3.28
CA ILE A 83 5.27 -14.56 3.73
C ILE A 83 5.60 -13.47 4.75
N LYS A 84 4.87 -12.35 4.67
CA LYS A 84 4.75 -11.37 5.75
C LYS A 84 3.33 -11.45 6.34
N PRO A 85 3.17 -11.43 7.67
CA PRO A 85 1.85 -11.41 8.28
C PRO A 85 1.13 -10.10 7.94
N THR A 86 -0.19 -10.15 7.80
CA THR A 86 -1.03 -8.96 7.52
C THR A 86 -0.96 -7.92 8.63
N SER A 87 -0.63 -8.34 9.86
CA SER A 87 -0.35 -7.44 10.99
C SER A 87 0.88 -6.55 10.81
N ALA A 88 1.72 -6.79 9.80
CA ALA A 88 2.86 -5.94 9.47
C ALA A 88 2.51 -4.73 8.59
N ILE A 89 1.25 -4.59 8.15
CA ILE A 89 0.81 -3.50 7.27
C ILE A 89 0.60 -2.23 8.10
N ILE A 90 1.15 -1.13 7.61
CA ILE A 90 0.88 0.24 8.08
C ILE A 90 0.51 1.13 6.90
N ALA A 91 -0.18 2.24 7.15
CA ALA A 91 -0.61 3.15 6.10
C ALA A 91 0.51 4.11 5.63
N HIS A 92 0.26 4.82 4.53
CA HIS A 92 1.16 5.89 4.09
C HIS A 92 1.27 6.97 5.19
N LYS A 93 2.50 7.42 5.47
CA LYS A 93 2.89 8.37 6.53
C LYS A 93 2.77 7.85 7.98
N GLU A 94 2.43 6.57 8.19
CA GLU A 94 2.51 5.98 9.53
C GLU A 94 3.95 5.64 9.92
N HIS A 95 4.21 5.60 11.23
CA HIS A 95 5.54 5.34 11.78
C HIS A 95 5.90 3.86 11.73
N ILE A 96 7.13 3.57 11.31
CA ILE A 96 7.74 2.26 11.50
C ILE A 96 8.32 2.22 12.92
N VAL A 97 7.72 1.43 13.79
CA VAL A 97 8.21 1.22 15.15
C VAL A 97 9.24 0.11 15.15
N ILE A 98 10.49 0.44 15.47
CA ILE A 98 11.57 -0.56 15.60
C ILE A 98 11.44 -1.24 16.97
N PRO A 99 11.36 -2.58 17.04
CA PRO A 99 11.31 -3.31 18.31
C PRO A 99 12.56 -3.06 19.17
N LYS A 100 12.41 -3.12 20.50
CA LYS A 100 13.54 -3.06 21.43
C LYS A 100 14.51 -4.21 21.14
N GLY A 101 15.81 -3.91 21.09
CA GLY A 101 16.86 -4.89 20.75
C GLY A 101 17.05 -5.14 19.26
N CYS A 102 16.28 -4.49 18.38
CA CYS A 102 16.52 -4.44 16.94
C CYS A 102 17.17 -3.10 16.56
N GLY A 103 18.17 -3.15 15.69
CA GLY A 103 19.02 -1.99 15.34
C GLY A 103 20.48 -2.44 15.24
N ARG A 104 21.30 -1.69 14.51
CA ARG A 104 22.76 -1.90 14.57
C ARG A 104 23.33 -1.32 15.85
#